data_AF-A0A3N5EG38-F1
#
_entry.id   AF-A0A3N5EG38-F1
#
_cell.length_a   1.000
_cell.length_b   1.000
_cell.length_c   1.000
_cell.angle_alpha   90.00
_cell.angle_beta   90.00
_cell.angle_gamma   90.00
#
_symmetry.space_group_name_H-M   'P 1'
#
loop_
_entity.id
_entity.type
_entity.pdbx_description
1 polymer ?
#
loop_
_entity_poly.entity_id
_entity_poly.type
_entity_poly.pdbx_seq_one_letter_code
_entity_poly.pdbx_strand_id
1 'polypeptide(L)'
;MAKLDPGLQQLFASSPPADASYDVSVRADGVKEYGVIIRSSSPQDLRDAGVQVGSAFGDVITARVSVDELRRVVSLSTVRAVEQGNRSEIH
;
A
#
# COMPACT_ATOMS: atom_id res chain seq x y z
N MET A 1 -1.91 -14.95 2.32
CA MET A 1 -0.68 -14.14 2.32
C MET A 1 0.03 -14.05 0.95
N ALA A 2 -0.53 -14.58 -0.15
CA ALA A 2 0.13 -14.58 -1.46
C ALA A 2 0.00 -13.27 -2.28
N LYS A 3 -0.68 -12.25 -1.76
CA LYS A 3 -0.99 -11.00 -2.49
C LYS A 3 -0.01 -9.85 -2.19
N LEU A 4 0.83 -9.98 -1.16
CA LEU A 4 1.78 -8.95 -0.73
C LEU A 4 3.16 -9.25 -1.33
N ASP A 5 3.80 -8.22 -1.88
CA ASP A 5 5.21 -8.29 -2.25
C ASP A 5 6.11 -8.54 -1.03
N PRO A 6 7.23 -9.28 -1.14
CA PRO A 6 8.14 -9.59 -0.04
C PRO A 6 8.57 -8.38 0.83
N GLY A 7 8.72 -7.19 0.25
CA GLY A 7 8.99 -5.97 1.04
C GLY A 7 7.86 -5.66 2.04
N LEU A 8 6.62 -5.64 1.56
CA LEU A 8 5.45 -5.39 2.42
C LEU A 8 5.20 -6.54 3.41
N GLN A 9 5.59 -7.77 3.09
CA GLN A 9 5.56 -8.87 4.05
C GLN A 9 6.51 -8.65 5.23
N GLN A 10 7.71 -8.12 4.99
CA GLN A 10 8.64 -7.76 6.08
C GLN A 10 8.09 -6.65 6.97
N LEU A 11 7.40 -5.68 6.37
CA LEU A 11 6.72 -4.60 7.07
C LEU A 11 5.60 -5.11 7.99
N PHE A 12 4.90 -6.16 7.55
CA PHE A 12 3.91 -6.89 8.34
C PHE A 12 4.50 -7.69 9.50
N ALA A 13 5.70 -8.25 9.31
CA ALA A 13 6.38 -9.07 10.31
C ALA A 13 6.96 -8.26 11.48
N SER A 14 6.72 -6.94 11.53
CA SER A 14 7.15 -6.05 12.61
C SER A 14 8.66 -5.98 12.81
N SER A 15 9.43 -6.41 11.82
CA SER A 15 10.85 -6.08 11.72
C SER A 15 10.92 -4.66 11.17
N PRO A 16 11.55 -3.69 11.86
CA PRO A 16 11.62 -2.33 11.36
C PRO A 16 12.28 -2.39 9.98
N PRO A 17 11.55 -2.11 8.90
CA PRO A 17 12.21 -1.97 7.62
C PRO A 17 13.18 -0.79 7.78
N ALA A 18 14.30 -0.81 7.07
CA ALA A 18 15.01 0.43 6.86
C ALA A 18 14.02 1.39 6.17
N ASP A 19 13.48 2.37 6.91
CA ASP A 19 12.51 3.37 6.43
C ASP A 19 12.96 4.00 5.09
N ALA A 20 14.26 4.00 4.82
CA ALA A 20 14.91 4.45 3.58
C ALA A 20 14.46 3.70 2.31
N SER A 21 13.98 2.45 2.41
CA SER A 21 13.56 1.66 1.25
C SER A 21 12.13 1.95 0.80
N TYR A 22 11.33 2.70 1.57
CA TYR A 22 9.89 2.85 1.34
C TYR A 22 9.50 4.31 1.04
N ASP A 23 8.50 4.53 0.19
CA ASP A 23 7.83 5.84 0.09
C ASP A 23 6.98 6.06 1.33
N VAL A 24 7.60 6.55 2.41
CA VAL A 24 6.93 6.85 3.69
C VAL A 24 6.57 8.32 3.76
N SER A 25 5.35 8.60 4.20
CA SER A 25 4.91 9.92 4.65
C SER A 25 4.26 9.81 6.03
N VAL A 26 4.34 10.87 6.81
CA VAL A 26 3.68 10.92 8.13
C VAL A 26 2.46 11.82 8.01
N ARG A 27 1.28 11.28 8.33
CA ARG A 27 0.02 12.03 8.36
C ARG A 27 0.04 13.05 9.50
N ALA A 28 -0.83 14.06 9.46
CA ALA A 28 -0.91 15.11 10.48
C ALA A 28 -1.13 14.57 11.90
N ASP A 29 -1.81 13.43 12.00
CA ASP A 29 -2.10 12.67 13.23
C ASP A 29 -0.95 11.74 13.68
N GLY A 30 0.21 11.80 13.03
CA GLY A 30 1.43 11.06 13.41
C GLY A 30 1.51 9.63 12.89
N VAL A 31 0.51 9.18 12.13
CA VAL A 31 0.48 7.84 11.53
C VAL A 31 1.40 7.77 10.32
N LYS A 32 2.23 6.73 10.24
CA LYS A 32 3.03 6.43 9.04
C LYS A 32 2.14 5.86 7.94
N GLU A 33 2.23 6.45 6.76
CA GLU A 33 1.60 6.02 5.53
C GLU A 33 2.68 5.57 4.55
N TYR A 34 2.40 4.48 3.85
CA TYR A 34 3.27 3.88 2.86
C TYR A 34 2.63 4.03 1.48
N GLY A 35 3.38 4.56 0.52
CA GLY A 35 3.02 4.54 -0.89
C GLY A 35 3.01 3.10 -1.40
N VAL A 36 1.87 2.66 -1.89
CA VAL A 36 1.68 1.31 -2.44
C VAL A 36 1.02 1.38 -3.81
N ILE A 37 1.33 0.38 -4.63
CA ILE A 37 0.68 0.11 -5.90
C ILE A 37 -0.21 -1.11 -5.69
N ILE A 38 -1.52 -0.93 -5.82
CA ILE A 38 -2.54 -1.95 -5.60
C ILE A 38 -3.08 -2.36 -6.97
N ARG A 39 -3.06 -3.65 -7.26
CA ARG A 39 -3.76 -4.21 -8.41
C ARG A 39 -5.15 -4.66 -7.99
N SER A 40 -6.17 -3.94 -8.39
CA SER A 40 -7.57 -4.25 -8.09
C SER A 40 -8.45 -3.88 -9.28
N SER A 41 -9.46 -4.71 -9.53
CA SER A 41 -10.49 -4.44 -10.55
C SER A 41 -11.53 -3.42 -10.10
N SER A 42 -11.45 -2.95 -8.86
CA SER A 42 -12.39 -1.98 -8.30
C SER A 42 -11.66 -1.02 -7.34
N PRO A 43 -11.43 0.24 -7.76
CA PRO A 43 -10.91 1.28 -6.88
C PRO A 43 -11.94 1.75 -5.84
N GLN A 44 -13.23 1.45 -6.05
CA GLN A 44 -14.28 1.82 -5.11
C GLN A 44 -14.16 1.03 -3.81
N ASP A 45 -13.93 -0.29 -3.87
CA ASP A 45 -13.71 -1.13 -2.69
C ASP A 45 -12.57 -0.64 -1.79
N LEU A 46 -11.53 -0.04 -2.39
CA LEU A 46 -10.42 0.55 -1.62
C LEU A 46 -10.88 1.78 -0.85
N ARG A 47 -11.67 2.65 -1.49
CA ARG A 47 -12.22 3.84 -0.82
C ARG A 47 -13.19 3.45 0.29
N ASP A 48 -14.05 2.46 0.04
CA ASP A 48 -14.96 1.90 1.06
C ASP A 48 -14.20 1.26 2.24
N ALA A 49 -13.00 0.71 1.99
CA ALA A 49 -12.09 0.24 3.05
C ALA A 49 -11.38 1.37 3.83
N GLY A 50 -11.64 2.64 3.48
CA GLY A 50 -11.06 3.82 4.10
C GLY A 50 -9.71 4.23 3.52
N VAL A 51 -9.29 3.66 2.38
CA VAL A 51 -7.99 3.94 1.77
C VAL A 51 -8.04 5.23 0.96
N GLN A 52 -7.04 6.08 1.18
CA GLN A 52 -6.83 7.25 0.35
C GLN A 52 -6.20 6.85 -0.99
N VAL A 53 -7.05 6.64 -1.99
CA VAL A 53 -6.65 6.37 -3.37
C VAL A 53 -6.10 7.65 -4.00
N GLY A 54 -4.87 7.60 -4.49
CA GLY A 54 -4.22 8.71 -5.19
C GLY A 54 -4.58 8.76 -6.67
N SER A 55 -4.29 7.70 -7.42
CA SER A 55 -4.61 7.61 -8.84
C SER A 55 -4.99 6.19 -9.23
N ALA A 56 -5.87 6.04 -10.22
CA ALA A 56 -6.29 4.75 -10.74
C ALA A 56 -6.19 4.75 -12.28
N PHE A 57 -5.44 3.80 -12.82
CA PHE A 57 -5.21 3.59 -14.25
C PHE A 57 -5.51 2.12 -14.59
N GLY A 58 -6.73 1.87 -15.08
CA GLY A 58 -7.23 0.50 -15.27
C GLY A 58 -7.26 -0.26 -13.94
N ASP A 59 -6.68 -1.45 -13.91
CA ASP A 59 -6.56 -2.28 -12.70
C ASP A 59 -5.42 -1.88 -11.77
N VAL A 60 -4.63 -0.84 -12.11
CA VAL A 60 -3.48 -0.39 -11.31
C VAL A 60 -3.82 0.89 -10.56
N ILE A 61 -3.69 0.85 -9.24
CA ILE A 61 -4.13 1.93 -8.35
C ILE A 61 -2.98 2.30 -7.44
N THR A 62 -2.60 3.58 -7.40
CA THR A 62 -1.67 4.09 -6.40
C THR A 62 -2.45 4.62 -5.21
N ALA A 63 -2.01 4.24 -4.01
CA ALA A 63 -2.64 4.66 -2.77
C ALA A 63 -1.61 4.87 -1.66
N ARG A 64 -2.01 5.63 -0.64
CA ARG A 64 -1.25 5.72 0.61
C ARG A 64 -2.03 5.03 1.71
N VAL A 65 -1.37 4.10 2.38
CA VAL A 65 -1.98 3.26 3.42
C VAL A 65 -1.06 3.11 4.61
N SER A 66 -1.64 3.14 5.80
CA SER A 66 -1.02 2.63 7.02
C SER A 66 -0.96 1.10 6.99
N VAL A 67 -0.21 0.51 7.93
CA VAL A 67 -0.12 -0.94 8.08
C VAL A 67 -1.49 -1.57 8.38
N ASP A 68 -2.33 -0.88 9.15
CA ASP A 68 -3.68 -1.35 9.46
C ASP A 68 -4.60 -1.29 8.24
N GLU A 69 -4.55 -0.21 7.48
CA GLU A 69 -5.30 -0.10 6.21
C GLU A 69 -4.82 -1.17 5.21
N LEU A 70 -3.51 -1.41 5.13
CA LEU A 70 -2.94 -2.45 4.27
C LEU A 70 -3.48 -3.85 4.62
N ARG A 71 -3.72 -4.16 5.91
CA ARG A 71 -4.39 -5.41 6.36
C ARG A 71 -5.79 -5.55 5.81
N ARG A 72 -6.54 -4.46 5.76
CA ARG A 72 -7.90 -4.45 5.21
C ARG A 72 -7.87 -4.62 3.70
N VAL A 73 -6.98 -3.91 3.01
CA VAL A 73 -6.79 -3.98 1.55
C VAL A 73 -6.49 -5.40 1.08
N VAL A 74 -5.54 -6.08 1.72
CA VAL A 74 -5.16 -7.45 1.29
C VAL A 74 -6.28 -8.47 1.54
N SER A 75 -7.23 -8.15 2.41
CA SER A 75 -8.40 -8.97 2.71
C SER A 75 -9.51 -8.80 1.68
N LEU A 76 -9.46 -7.77 0.83
CA LEU A 76 -10.43 -7.57 -0.25
C LEU A 76 -10.25 -8.64 -1.34
N SER A 77 -11.37 -9.17 -1.82
CA SER A 77 -11.41 -10.16 -2.90
C SER A 77 -11.05 -9.56 -4.27
N THR A 78 -11.35 -8.27 -4.48
CA THR A 78 -11.06 -7.52 -5.71
C THR A 78 -9.56 -7.21 -5.87
N VAL A 79 -8.82 -7.18 -4.76
CA VAL A 79 -7.37 -6.98 -4.75
C VAL A 79 -6.67 -8.26 -5.17
N ARG A 80 -5.87 -8.19 -6.23
CA ARG A 80 -5.06 -9.29 -6.75
C ARG A 80 -3.65 -9.25 -6.19
N ALA A 81 -3.04 -8.06 -6.13
CA ALA A 81 -1.69 -7.87 -5.63
C ALA A 81 -1.53 -6.48 -5.00
N VAL A 82 -0.59 -6.37 -4.05
CA VAL A 82 -0.14 -5.11 -3.48
C VAL A 82 1.39 -5.09 -3.51
N GLU A 83 1.91 -4.13 -4.25
CA GLU A 83 3.32 -3.90 -4.51
C GLU A 83 3.75 -2.62 -3.80
N GLN A 84 5.02 -2.56 -3.41
CA GLN A 84 5.56 -1.35 -2.81
C GLN A 84 5.66 -0.24 -3.87
N GLY A 85 5.23 0.97 -3.53
CA GLY A 85 5.54 2.14 -4.35
C GLY A 85 7.04 2.39 -4.27
N ASN A 86 7.78 2.11 -5.34
CA ASN A 86 9.18 2.49 -5.39
C ASN A 86 9.25 4.02 -5.37
N ARG A 87 10.02 4.57 -4.44
CA ARG A 87 10.64 5.87 -4.64
C ARG A 87 11.59 5.68 -5.81
N SER A 88 11.17 6.05 -7.03
CA SER A 88 12.08 6.07 -8.16
C SER A 88 13.24 6.97 -7.76
N GLU A 89 14.37 6.36 -7.39
CA GLU A 89 15.64 7.05 -7.34
C GLU A 89 15.92 7.42 -8.80
N ILE A 90 15.63 8.68 -9.11
CA ILE A 90 16.01 9.29 -10.39
C ILE A 90 17.53 9.28 -10.38
N HIS A 91 18.13 8.38 -11.15
CA HIS A 91 19.57 8.33 -11.38
C HIS A 91 19.97 9.39 -12.40
#